data_AF-A0AAD1QZ00-F1
#
_entry.id   AF-A0AAD1QZ00-F1
#
_cell.length_a   1.000
_cell.length_b   1.000
_cell.length_c   1.000
_cell.angle_alpha   90.00
_cell.angle_beta   90.00
_cell.angle_gamma   90.00
#
_symmetry.space_group_name_H-M   'P 1'
#
loop_
_entity.id
_entity.type
_entity.pdbx_description
1 polymer ?
#
loop_
_entity_poly.entity_id
_entity_poly.type
_entity_poly.pdbx_seq_one_letter_code
_entity_poly.pdbx_strand_id
1 'polypeptide(L)'
;MGTKQTKVCQASSVGGDSPQHPPGSRRSTPVRERGDFWSSFGVRSGDKFGKSGPGSLPPYHKRIRMIQDMLLLVKQGKQDEATELLRHLRQDLGMESTSLDDVLYRYASFRNLVDPITHDLIISLARYVHCPKQEGDSLGAMEKVCRQLTYHLSPHSQWRRQGLMKRKPQACLKAILVGKPHDGTLDLTGIPLTMKDLERIMLYLQHHSEDLENVELSFTELTDEMFLHLMPVLSALPHLSNLAVNGNRLTKSILREITEALKDPKKFPCMTWVDLGNNVDIFSLPQPFLVSLKKRCPKQGNLPTILEFGEGQLSDLENQDGSMESQEEQSEMDFGTKTLDS
;
A
#
# COMPACT_ATOMS: atom_id res chain seq x y z
N MET A 1 -37.94 -39.46 -32.20
CA MET A 1 -39.07 -40.25 -31.64
C MET A 1 -38.61 -41.69 -31.45
N GLY A 2 -39.25 -42.45 -30.57
CA GLY A 2 -39.12 -43.91 -30.49
C GLY A 2 -37.85 -44.44 -29.82
N THR A 3 -37.95 -44.85 -28.55
CA THR A 3 -37.02 -45.80 -27.94
C THR A 3 -37.33 -47.23 -28.40
N LYS A 4 -36.33 -48.11 -28.42
CA LYS A 4 -36.53 -49.56 -28.43
C LYS A 4 -35.71 -50.20 -27.31
N GLN A 5 -36.37 -51.08 -26.54
CA GLN A 5 -35.70 -51.99 -25.62
C GLN A 5 -35.17 -53.19 -26.40
N THR A 6 -34.11 -53.83 -25.89
CA THR A 6 -33.91 -55.27 -26.07
C THR A 6 -33.35 -55.86 -24.75
N LYS A 7 -33.36 -57.19 -24.60
CA LYS A 7 -33.39 -57.90 -23.30
C LYS A 7 -32.53 -59.18 -23.38
N VAL A 8 -32.26 -59.77 -22.21
CA VAL A 8 -31.79 -61.17 -21.97
C VAL A 8 -30.27 -61.40 -22.00
N CYS A 9 -29.72 -61.72 -20.82
CA CYS A 9 -29.07 -62.99 -20.40
C CYS A 9 -28.90 -62.87 -18.85
N GLN A 10 -29.27 -63.79 -17.94
CA GLN A 10 -28.95 -65.22 -17.76
C GLN A 10 -27.45 -65.52 -17.59
N ALA A 11 -26.99 -66.24 -16.56
CA ALA A 11 -27.69 -66.83 -15.39
C ALA A 11 -26.70 -67.18 -14.24
N SER A 12 -27.23 -67.54 -13.05
CA SER A 12 -26.55 -68.25 -11.90
C SER A 12 -25.37 -67.54 -11.19
N SER A 13 -25.03 -67.74 -9.91
CA SER A 13 -25.66 -68.29 -8.67
C SER A 13 -24.65 -68.08 -7.49
N VAL A 14 -24.82 -68.37 -6.18
CA VAL A 14 -25.77 -69.14 -5.35
C VAL A 14 -25.92 -68.45 -3.96
N GLY A 15 -27.11 -68.47 -3.34
CA GLY A 15 -27.31 -68.22 -1.89
C GLY A 15 -27.28 -66.74 -1.43
N GLY A 16 -27.92 -66.35 -0.32
CA GLY A 16 -28.82 -67.12 0.55
C GLY A 16 -29.52 -66.24 1.61
N ASP A 17 -30.81 -66.48 1.82
CA ASP A 17 -31.72 -65.96 2.87
C ASP A 17 -31.98 -64.45 3.05
N SER A 18 -33.07 -64.20 3.78
CA SER A 18 -33.87 -62.96 3.96
C SER A 18 -33.91 -62.62 5.49
N PRO A 19 -34.81 -61.78 6.09
CA PRO A 19 -35.99 -61.09 5.54
C PRO A 19 -36.35 -59.65 6.02
N GLN A 20 -37.20 -58.96 5.21
CA GLN A 20 -38.28 -58.02 5.62
C GLN A 20 -37.86 -56.66 6.28
N HIS A 21 -38.63 -55.55 6.31
CA HIS A 21 -39.85 -55.03 5.63
C HIS A 21 -40.02 -53.52 6.04
N PRO A 22 -40.98 -52.71 5.53
CA PRO A 22 -41.47 -52.54 4.15
C PRO A 22 -41.41 -51.00 3.76
N PRO A 23 -42.37 -50.27 3.11
CA PRO A 23 -41.97 -49.28 2.09
C PRO A 23 -42.51 -47.82 2.16
N GLY A 24 -41.61 -46.84 1.99
CA GLY A 24 -41.79 -45.60 1.19
C GLY A 24 -42.80 -44.50 1.61
N SER A 25 -42.40 -43.23 1.44
CA SER A 25 -43.20 -42.21 0.72
C SER A 25 -42.47 -40.87 0.49
N ARG A 26 -42.67 -40.33 -0.71
CA ARG A 26 -42.60 -38.94 -1.23
C ARG A 26 -42.22 -37.76 -0.29
N ARG A 27 -41.37 -36.87 -0.84
CA ARG A 27 -41.29 -35.39 -0.67
C ARG A 27 -41.07 -34.82 0.75
N SER A 28 -39.93 -34.14 0.95
CA SER A 28 -39.86 -32.67 0.82
C SER A 28 -38.40 -32.17 0.88
N THR A 29 -38.11 -31.01 0.30
CA THR A 29 -36.99 -30.17 0.76
C THR A 29 -37.41 -29.44 2.04
N PRO A 30 -36.46 -29.12 2.92
CA PRO A 30 -36.19 -27.69 3.12
C PRO A 30 -34.69 -27.35 3.31
N VAL A 31 -34.44 -26.04 3.24
CA VAL A 31 -33.37 -25.25 3.88
C VAL A 31 -32.29 -26.05 4.64
N ARG A 32 -31.03 -25.93 4.21
CA ARG A 32 -29.86 -26.29 5.03
C ARG A 32 -29.33 -25.04 5.73
N GLU A 33 -29.18 -25.12 7.05
CA GLU A 33 -28.86 -23.98 7.91
C GLU A 33 -27.39 -23.53 7.86
N ARG A 34 -27.15 -22.39 8.48
CA ARG A 34 -25.88 -21.63 8.50
C ARG A 34 -24.88 -22.26 9.48
N GLY A 35 -24.11 -23.24 9.02
CA GLY A 35 -23.10 -23.93 9.83
C GLY A 35 -21.98 -23.03 10.37
N ASP A 36 -21.49 -23.37 11.57
CA ASP A 36 -20.62 -22.53 12.40
C ASP A 36 -19.19 -22.34 11.88
N PHE A 37 -18.69 -21.11 12.00
CA PHE A 37 -17.34 -20.71 11.55
C PHE A 37 -16.28 -20.67 12.66
N TRP A 38 -16.66 -20.86 13.93
CA TRP A 38 -15.85 -20.52 15.10
C TRP A 38 -14.72 -21.51 15.47
N SER A 39 -14.43 -22.50 14.62
CA SER A 39 -13.49 -23.60 14.91
C SER A 39 -11.99 -23.27 14.65
N SER A 40 -11.58 -21.99 14.72
CA SER A 40 -10.19 -21.58 14.43
C SER A 40 -9.54 -20.65 15.45
N PHE A 41 -10.24 -20.21 16.50
CA PHE A 41 -9.65 -19.43 17.61
C PHE A 41 -9.05 -20.31 18.71
N GLY A 42 -8.40 -21.42 18.31
CA GLY A 42 -7.67 -22.30 19.21
C GLY A 42 -6.37 -21.65 19.67
N VAL A 43 -6.38 -21.02 20.84
CA VAL A 43 -5.22 -20.33 21.43
C VAL A 43 -4.01 -21.27 21.53
N ARG A 44 -2.95 -20.96 20.80
CA ARG A 44 -1.60 -21.49 21.03
C ARG A 44 -0.68 -20.34 21.40
N SER A 45 -0.44 -20.20 22.70
CA SER A 45 0.72 -19.48 23.21
C SER A 45 2.01 -20.22 22.80
N GLY A 46 3.08 -19.49 22.47
CA GLY A 46 4.39 -20.06 22.11
C GLY A 46 4.93 -19.64 20.74
N ASP A 47 5.74 -18.57 20.73
CA ASP A 47 6.79 -18.18 19.78
C ASP A 47 6.85 -18.85 18.39
N LYS A 48 6.11 -18.31 17.40
CA LYS A 48 6.42 -18.47 15.95
C LYS A 48 6.16 -17.22 15.10
N PHE A 49 6.61 -16.05 15.56
CA PHE A 49 6.83 -14.92 14.64
C PHE A 49 8.05 -15.24 13.75
N GLY A 50 7.84 -15.30 12.43
CA GLY A 50 8.91 -15.52 11.45
C GLY A 50 8.89 -16.89 10.75
N LYS A 51 7.86 -17.12 9.91
CA LYS A 51 7.95 -17.99 8.71
C LYS A 51 6.81 -17.71 7.74
N SER A 52 6.98 -16.65 6.95
CA SER A 52 6.10 -16.27 5.84
C SER A 52 6.21 -17.28 4.70
N GLY A 53 5.57 -18.44 4.85
CA GLY A 53 5.53 -19.46 3.79
C GLY A 53 4.79 -18.96 2.54
N PRO A 54 4.99 -19.60 1.37
CA PRO A 54 4.44 -19.17 0.07
C PRO A 54 2.91 -19.24 -0.07
N GLY A 55 2.18 -19.44 1.03
CA GLY A 55 0.72 -19.34 1.14
C GLY A 55 0.23 -18.29 2.15
N SER A 56 1.10 -17.48 2.76
CA SER A 56 0.64 -16.35 3.59
C SER A 56 0.05 -15.26 2.69
N LEU A 57 -0.95 -14.54 3.18
CA LEU A 57 -1.38 -13.29 2.54
C LEU A 57 -0.27 -12.22 2.63
N PRO A 58 -0.24 -11.23 1.72
CA PRO A 58 0.58 -10.03 1.87
C PRO A 58 0.25 -9.24 3.15
N PRO A 59 1.18 -8.43 3.69
CA PRO A 59 0.94 -7.64 4.90
C PRO A 59 -0.30 -6.74 4.81
N TYR A 60 -0.49 -6.08 3.68
CA TYR A 60 -1.63 -5.20 3.46
C TYR A 60 -2.99 -5.93 3.54
N HIS A 61 -3.10 -7.14 2.98
CA HIS A 61 -4.30 -7.97 3.09
C HIS A 61 -4.60 -8.36 4.55
N LYS A 62 -3.56 -8.66 5.35
CA LYS A 62 -3.71 -8.92 6.80
C LYS A 62 -4.27 -7.68 7.51
N ARG A 63 -3.68 -6.51 7.28
CA ARG A 63 -4.09 -5.23 7.90
C ARG A 63 -5.52 -4.84 7.54
N ILE A 64 -5.88 -4.90 6.26
CA ILE A 64 -7.25 -4.67 5.77
C ILE A 64 -8.25 -5.60 6.44
N ARG A 65 -7.92 -6.90 6.56
CA ARG A 65 -8.78 -7.86 7.26
C ARG A 65 -8.95 -7.47 8.73
N MET A 66 -7.89 -7.09 9.43
CA MET A 66 -7.97 -6.67 10.84
C MET A 66 -8.88 -5.44 11.02
N ILE A 67 -8.89 -4.50 10.07
CA ILE A 67 -9.80 -3.34 10.07
C ILE A 67 -11.26 -3.76 9.86
N GLN A 68 -11.51 -4.70 8.94
CA GLN A 68 -12.85 -5.23 8.65
C GLN A 68 -13.40 -6.06 9.81
N ASP A 69 -12.59 -6.95 10.37
CA ASP A 69 -12.93 -7.78 11.53
C ASP A 69 -13.15 -6.90 12.77
N MET A 70 -12.36 -5.83 12.98
CA MET A 70 -12.55 -4.87 14.08
C MET A 70 -13.87 -4.09 13.98
N LEU A 71 -14.24 -3.61 12.80
CA LEU A 71 -15.54 -2.97 12.57
C LEU A 71 -16.70 -3.93 12.84
N LEU A 72 -16.55 -5.21 12.51
CA LEU A 72 -17.54 -6.25 12.81
C LEU A 72 -17.66 -6.52 14.32
N LEU A 73 -16.55 -6.52 15.05
CA LEU A 73 -16.53 -6.69 16.52
C LEU A 73 -17.23 -5.52 17.23
N VAL A 74 -16.95 -4.27 16.84
CA VAL A 74 -17.66 -3.08 17.39
C VAL A 74 -19.16 -3.14 17.10
N LYS A 75 -19.57 -3.57 15.90
CA LYS A 75 -20.98 -3.81 15.55
C LYS A 75 -21.67 -4.90 16.37
N GLN A 76 -20.90 -5.80 16.98
CA GLN A 76 -21.39 -6.85 17.88
C GLN A 76 -21.27 -6.47 19.37
N GLY A 77 -20.84 -5.23 19.68
CA GLY A 77 -20.60 -4.78 21.06
C GLY A 77 -19.35 -5.35 21.73
N LYS A 78 -18.52 -6.11 21.00
CA LYS A 78 -17.31 -6.78 21.49
C LYS A 78 -16.12 -5.81 21.57
N GLN A 79 -16.21 -4.81 22.45
CA GLN A 79 -15.23 -3.72 22.52
C GLN A 79 -13.83 -4.18 22.95
N ASP A 80 -13.72 -5.16 23.84
CA ASP A 80 -12.42 -5.68 24.28
C ASP A 80 -11.69 -6.41 23.15
N GLU A 81 -12.41 -7.25 22.38
CA GLU A 81 -11.87 -7.91 21.19
C GLU A 81 -11.48 -6.90 20.10
N ALA A 82 -12.26 -5.83 19.92
CA ALA A 82 -11.93 -4.76 18.98
C ALA A 82 -10.70 -3.95 19.43
N THR A 83 -10.58 -3.65 20.72
CA THR A 83 -9.42 -2.98 21.34
C THR A 83 -8.15 -3.80 21.18
N GLU A 84 -8.23 -5.10 21.43
CA GLU A 84 -7.09 -6.01 21.28
C GLU A 84 -6.70 -6.19 19.79
N LEU A 85 -7.67 -6.20 18.88
CA LEU A 85 -7.40 -6.25 17.44
C LEU A 85 -6.78 -4.94 16.91
N LEU A 86 -7.17 -3.80 17.48
CA LEU A 86 -6.55 -2.50 17.23
C LEU A 86 -5.11 -2.44 17.77
N ARG A 87 -4.86 -2.99 18.96
CA ARG A 87 -3.51 -3.12 19.54
C ARG A 87 -2.61 -3.90 18.58
N HIS A 88 -3.08 -5.04 18.08
CA HIS A 88 -2.36 -5.83 17.08
C HIS A 88 -2.17 -5.08 15.75
N LEU A 89 -3.17 -4.34 15.26
CA LEU A 89 -3.05 -3.57 14.01
C LEU A 89 -1.98 -2.48 14.12
N ARG A 90 -1.92 -1.79 15.27
CA ARG A 90 -0.88 -0.81 15.56
C ARG A 90 0.51 -1.43 15.60
N GLN A 91 0.70 -2.56 16.29
CA GLN A 91 1.99 -3.27 16.29
C GLN A 91 2.38 -3.74 14.88
N ASP A 92 1.43 -4.27 14.11
CA ASP A 92 1.68 -4.73 12.74
C ASP A 92 2.03 -3.59 11.76
N LEU A 93 1.65 -2.34 12.08
CA LEU A 93 2.06 -1.12 11.37
C LEU A 93 3.34 -0.48 11.94
N GLY A 94 3.85 -0.92 13.10
CA GLY A 94 4.95 -0.26 13.81
C GLY A 94 4.55 0.95 14.67
N MET A 95 3.26 1.20 14.88
CA MET A 95 2.70 2.30 15.69
C MET A 95 2.65 2.00 17.18
N GLU A 96 3.75 1.53 17.77
CA GLU A 96 3.78 1.08 19.17
C GLU A 96 3.72 2.25 20.17
N SER A 97 4.40 3.38 19.89
CA SER A 97 4.25 4.62 20.66
C SER A 97 2.83 5.21 20.53
N THR A 98 2.33 5.80 21.61
CA THR A 98 0.98 6.44 21.69
C THR A 98 1.01 7.96 21.52
N SER A 99 2.16 8.61 21.66
CA SER A 99 2.34 10.05 21.44
C SER A 99 2.94 10.31 20.06
N LEU A 100 2.44 11.36 19.40
CA LEU A 100 3.05 11.92 18.20
C LEU A 100 4.48 12.40 18.50
N ASP A 101 4.74 12.93 19.71
CA ASP A 101 6.04 13.42 20.15
C ASP A 101 7.11 12.32 20.25
N ASP A 102 6.75 11.09 20.62
CA ASP A 102 7.71 9.98 20.60
C ASP A 102 8.18 9.70 19.17
N VAL A 103 7.24 9.72 18.22
CA VAL A 103 7.47 9.47 16.78
C VAL A 103 8.25 10.62 16.12
N LEU A 104 7.95 11.87 16.47
CA LEU A 104 8.56 13.06 15.86
C LEU A 104 9.87 13.49 16.52
N TYR A 105 9.96 13.48 17.86
CA TYR A 105 11.11 14.01 18.60
C TYR A 105 12.04 12.91 19.14
N ARG A 106 11.53 11.80 19.68
CA ARG A 106 12.41 10.78 20.31
C ARG A 106 13.12 9.91 19.28
N TYR A 107 12.51 9.64 18.13
CA TYR A 107 13.12 8.88 17.02
C TYR A 107 13.78 9.74 15.93
N ALA A 108 14.41 10.86 16.29
CA ALA A 108 15.14 11.72 15.34
C ALA A 108 16.29 11.02 14.55
N SER A 109 16.65 9.78 14.90
CA SER A 109 17.60 8.91 14.17
C SER A 109 16.94 7.88 13.22
N PHE A 110 15.60 7.79 13.20
CA PHE A 110 14.84 6.78 12.47
C PHE A 110 13.49 7.34 12.01
N ARG A 111 13.34 7.66 10.72
CA ARG A 111 12.06 8.15 10.21
C ARG A 111 11.03 7.02 10.17
N ASN A 112 9.91 7.17 10.87
CA ASN A 112 8.77 6.25 10.80
C ASN A 112 8.22 6.21 9.36
N LEU A 113 7.79 5.03 8.92
CA LEU A 113 7.27 4.76 7.57
C LEU A 113 5.74 4.66 7.50
N VAL A 114 5.04 4.80 8.61
CA VAL A 114 3.59 5.06 8.59
C VAL A 114 3.38 6.50 8.13
N ASP A 115 2.62 6.70 7.05
CA ASP A 115 2.31 8.02 6.53
C ASP A 115 1.36 8.80 7.47
N PRO A 116 1.37 10.15 7.45
CA PRO A 116 0.53 10.95 8.33
C PRO A 116 -0.97 10.66 8.21
N ILE A 117 -1.46 10.27 7.03
CA ILE A 117 -2.89 10.01 6.82
C ILE A 117 -3.28 8.67 7.45
N THR A 118 -2.51 7.60 7.22
CA THR A 118 -2.67 6.31 7.93
C THR A 118 -2.55 6.50 9.44
N HIS A 119 -1.59 7.30 9.90
CA HIS A 119 -1.38 7.61 11.31
C HIS A 119 -2.62 8.24 11.97
N ASP A 120 -3.17 9.30 11.36
CA ASP A 120 -4.31 10.04 11.91
C ASP A 120 -5.63 9.29 11.75
N LEU A 121 -5.75 8.43 10.72
CA LEU A 121 -6.85 7.47 10.59
C LEU A 121 -6.79 6.40 11.69
N ILE A 122 -5.61 5.90 12.07
CA ILE A 122 -5.44 4.97 13.20
C ILE A 122 -5.77 5.65 14.54
N ILE A 123 -5.32 6.89 14.77
CA ILE A 123 -5.71 7.66 15.97
C ILE A 123 -7.23 7.91 16.00
N SER A 124 -7.83 8.20 14.85
CA SER A 124 -9.28 8.37 14.75
C SER A 124 -10.04 7.08 15.04
N LEU A 125 -9.58 5.95 14.51
CA LEU A 125 -10.12 4.62 14.80
C LEU A 125 -10.01 4.29 16.30
N ALA A 126 -8.88 4.58 16.92
CA ALA A 126 -8.66 4.37 18.35
C ALA A 126 -9.63 5.15 19.24
N ARG A 127 -10.01 6.39 18.84
CA ARG A 127 -11.02 7.18 19.56
C ARG A 127 -12.41 6.52 19.52
N TYR A 128 -12.79 5.89 18.40
CA TYR A 128 -14.08 5.18 18.30
C TYR A 128 -14.10 3.87 19.09
N VAL A 129 -12.99 3.14 19.13
CA VAL A 129 -12.88 1.84 19.83
C VAL A 129 -12.77 2.01 21.34
N HIS A 130 -11.91 2.92 21.83
CA HIS A 130 -11.70 3.11 23.27
C HIS A 130 -12.79 3.97 23.94
N CYS A 131 -13.39 4.90 23.21
CA CYS A 131 -14.39 5.85 23.73
C CYS A 131 -15.70 5.81 22.93
N PRO A 132 -16.42 4.67 22.90
CA PRO A 132 -17.63 4.51 22.11
C PRO A 132 -18.77 5.43 22.61
N LYS A 133 -19.04 6.50 21.88
CA LYS A 133 -20.19 7.39 22.12
C LYS A 133 -21.50 6.64 21.86
N GLN A 134 -22.44 6.75 22.80
CA GLN A 134 -23.79 6.16 22.68
C GLN A 134 -24.76 7.02 21.84
N GLU A 135 -24.38 8.26 21.50
CA GLU A 135 -25.21 9.24 20.80
C GLU A 135 -24.61 9.65 19.44
N GLY A 136 -25.47 9.82 18.44
CA GLY A 136 -25.11 10.22 17.07
C GLY A 136 -24.60 9.10 16.16
N ASP A 137 -24.28 9.43 14.90
CA ASP A 137 -23.71 8.49 13.90
C ASP A 137 -22.23 8.16 14.18
N SER A 138 -21.92 7.77 15.41
CA SER A 138 -20.57 7.36 15.83
C SER A 138 -20.09 6.14 15.02
N LEU A 139 -21.00 5.19 14.76
CA LEU A 139 -20.72 3.98 14.00
C LEU A 139 -20.51 4.24 12.50
N GLY A 140 -21.33 5.07 11.85
CA GLY A 140 -21.13 5.44 10.45
C GLY A 140 -19.94 6.37 10.24
N ALA A 141 -19.53 7.12 11.26
CA ALA A 141 -18.25 7.82 11.26
C ALA A 141 -17.06 6.85 11.36
N MET A 142 -17.12 5.85 12.25
CA MET A 142 -16.12 4.76 12.30
C MET A 142 -16.07 3.98 10.97
N GLU A 143 -17.20 3.71 10.32
CA GLU A 143 -17.21 3.10 8.98
C GLU A 143 -16.43 3.91 7.95
N LYS A 144 -16.57 5.24 7.96
CA LYS A 144 -15.84 6.14 7.03
C LYS A 144 -14.34 6.04 7.27
N VAL A 145 -13.90 6.09 8.54
CA VAL A 145 -12.49 5.88 8.92
C VAL A 145 -11.98 4.50 8.50
N CYS A 146 -12.74 3.43 8.74
CA CYS A 146 -12.36 2.07 8.31
C CYS A 146 -12.26 1.95 6.78
N ARG A 147 -13.13 2.61 6.02
CA ARG A 147 -13.08 2.66 4.55
C ARG A 147 -11.88 3.46 4.05
N GLN A 148 -11.58 4.61 4.66
CA GLN A 148 -10.39 5.42 4.34
C GLN A 148 -9.10 4.66 4.66
N LEU A 149 -8.99 4.04 5.84
CA LEU A 149 -7.81 3.26 6.21
C LEU A 149 -7.65 2.00 5.34
N THR A 150 -8.76 1.33 4.98
CA THR A 150 -8.77 0.25 3.98
C THR A 150 -8.35 0.75 2.60
N TYR A 151 -8.69 2.00 2.25
CA TYR A 151 -8.22 2.67 1.05
C TYR A 151 -6.69 2.85 1.14
N HIS A 152 -6.16 3.72 2.01
CA HIS A 152 -4.72 4.04 2.08
C HIS A 152 -3.79 2.82 2.19
N LEU A 153 -4.21 1.73 2.84
CA LEU A 153 -3.43 0.49 2.91
C LEU A 153 -3.60 -0.45 1.69
N SER A 154 -4.25 -0.05 0.60
CA SER A 154 -4.52 -0.85 -0.62
C SER A 154 -3.84 -0.29 -1.88
N PRO A 155 -3.62 -1.10 -2.93
CA PRO A 155 -3.18 -0.59 -4.23
C PRO A 155 -4.23 0.30 -4.90
N HIS A 156 -3.85 1.54 -5.22
CA HIS A 156 -4.69 2.53 -5.93
C HIS A 156 -4.37 2.68 -7.41
N SER A 157 -3.59 1.75 -7.99
CA SER A 157 -2.98 1.90 -9.31
C SER A 157 -3.95 2.44 -10.37
N GLN A 158 -3.42 3.30 -11.23
CA GLN A 158 -4.22 4.03 -12.22
C GLN A 158 -4.99 3.05 -13.13
N TRP A 159 -4.42 1.88 -13.36
CA TRP A 159 -4.98 0.71 -14.05
C TRP A 159 -6.27 0.14 -13.43
N ARG A 160 -6.53 0.36 -12.13
CA ARG A 160 -7.83 0.05 -11.51
C ARG A 160 -8.90 1.05 -11.97
N ARG A 161 -8.54 2.33 -12.17
CA ARG A 161 -9.42 3.38 -12.73
C ARG A 161 -9.62 3.21 -14.24
N GLN A 162 -8.59 2.82 -14.99
CA GLN A 162 -8.66 2.53 -16.43
C GLN A 162 -9.29 1.15 -16.77
N GLY A 163 -9.73 0.38 -15.77
CA GLY A 163 -10.39 -0.93 -15.97
C GLY A 163 -9.50 -2.06 -16.49
N LEU A 164 -8.19 -1.84 -16.65
CA LEU A 164 -7.23 -2.84 -17.13
C LEU A 164 -7.15 -4.05 -16.18
N MET A 165 -7.45 -3.85 -14.89
CA MET A 165 -7.56 -4.88 -13.85
C MET A 165 -8.71 -5.90 -14.07
N LYS A 166 -9.51 -5.78 -15.14
CA LYS A 166 -10.38 -6.87 -15.64
C LYS A 166 -9.62 -7.93 -16.46
N ARG A 167 -8.36 -7.68 -16.83
CA ARG A 167 -7.49 -8.61 -17.57
C ARG A 167 -6.64 -9.43 -16.59
N LYS A 168 -6.12 -10.58 -17.05
CA LYS A 168 -5.16 -11.38 -16.27
C LYS A 168 -3.87 -10.56 -16.00
N PRO A 169 -3.26 -10.58 -14.80
CA PRO A 169 -2.10 -9.74 -14.47
C PRO A 169 -0.94 -9.83 -15.48
N GLN A 170 -0.64 -11.05 -15.94
CA GLN A 170 0.37 -11.33 -16.98
C GLN A 170 0.11 -10.59 -18.32
N ALA A 171 -1.16 -10.33 -18.68
CA ALA A 171 -1.51 -9.57 -19.87
C ALA A 171 -1.38 -8.05 -19.66
N CYS A 172 -1.54 -7.57 -18.42
CA CYS A 172 -1.26 -6.18 -18.06
C CYS A 172 0.26 -5.94 -18.09
N LEU A 173 1.03 -6.79 -17.43
CA LEU A 173 2.50 -6.76 -17.44
C LEU A 173 3.06 -6.76 -18.87
N LYS A 174 2.61 -7.69 -19.71
CA LYS A 174 3.05 -7.74 -21.12
C LYS A 174 2.67 -6.48 -21.91
N ALA A 175 1.54 -5.84 -21.63
CA ALA A 175 1.17 -4.60 -22.32
C ALA A 175 2.10 -3.43 -21.94
N ILE A 176 2.48 -3.33 -20.66
CA ILE A 176 3.37 -2.28 -20.15
C ILE A 176 4.80 -2.51 -20.67
N LEU A 177 5.35 -3.72 -20.55
CA LEU A 177 6.71 -4.07 -21.01
C LEU A 177 6.89 -4.15 -22.55
N VAL A 178 5.87 -3.75 -23.33
CA VAL A 178 5.93 -3.59 -24.79
C VAL A 178 5.83 -2.11 -25.21
N GLY A 179 5.44 -1.23 -24.29
CA GLY A 179 5.48 0.22 -24.48
C GLY A 179 6.87 0.82 -24.25
N LYS A 180 6.94 2.14 -24.28
CA LYS A 180 8.02 2.92 -23.66
C LYS A 180 7.57 3.40 -22.27
N PRO A 181 8.48 3.75 -21.35
CA PRO A 181 8.09 4.47 -20.14
C PRO A 181 7.37 5.77 -20.52
N HIS A 182 6.26 6.04 -19.83
CA HIS A 182 5.54 7.30 -19.97
C HIS A 182 6.05 8.24 -18.88
N ASP A 183 6.46 9.45 -19.26
CA ASP A 183 6.93 10.49 -18.34
C ASP A 183 7.98 9.97 -17.33
N GLY A 184 9.05 9.37 -17.87
CA GLY A 184 10.14 8.79 -17.09
C GLY A 184 9.79 7.57 -16.23
N THR A 185 8.55 7.05 -16.32
CA THR A 185 7.97 6.19 -15.27
C THR A 185 7.63 4.78 -15.76
N LEU A 186 8.03 3.77 -14.96
CA LEU A 186 7.54 2.39 -15.04
C LEU A 186 6.61 2.11 -13.85
N ASP A 187 5.29 2.15 -14.08
CA ASP A 187 4.27 1.75 -13.11
C ASP A 187 3.82 0.29 -13.33
N LEU A 188 4.10 -0.58 -12.36
CA LEU A 188 3.59 -1.96 -12.27
C LEU A 188 2.66 -2.16 -11.06
N THR A 189 2.18 -1.08 -10.43
CA THR A 189 1.51 -1.09 -9.13
C THR A 189 0.28 -2.00 -9.09
N GLY A 190 0.26 -2.91 -8.12
CA GLY A 190 -0.83 -3.86 -7.92
C GLY A 190 -0.89 -5.00 -8.95
N ILE A 191 0.15 -5.21 -9.75
CA ILE A 191 0.33 -6.40 -10.59
C ILE A 191 1.17 -7.42 -9.81
N PRO A 192 0.61 -8.58 -9.38
CA PRO A 192 1.41 -9.62 -8.73
C PRO A 192 2.48 -10.17 -9.68
N LEU A 193 3.73 -10.10 -9.24
CA LEU A 193 4.91 -10.55 -9.99
C LEU A 193 5.37 -11.93 -9.53
N THR A 194 6.04 -12.66 -10.42
CA THR A 194 6.71 -13.93 -10.11
C THR A 194 8.18 -13.88 -10.53
N MET A 195 8.99 -14.83 -10.06
CA MET A 195 10.41 -14.94 -10.48
C MET A 195 10.58 -14.97 -12.01
N LYS A 196 9.62 -15.56 -12.75
CA LYS A 196 9.63 -15.64 -14.22
C LYS A 196 9.34 -14.31 -14.93
N ASP A 197 8.91 -13.30 -14.18
CA ASP A 197 8.60 -11.97 -14.71
C ASP A 197 9.79 -11.02 -14.56
N LEU A 198 10.65 -11.26 -13.57
CA LEU A 198 11.83 -10.44 -13.27
C LEU A 198 12.77 -10.36 -14.46
N GLU A 199 13.03 -11.47 -15.18
CA GLU A 199 13.86 -11.48 -16.40
C GLU A 199 13.41 -10.43 -17.42
N ARG A 200 12.09 -10.29 -17.63
CA ARG A 200 11.52 -9.35 -18.61
C ARG A 200 11.54 -7.91 -18.10
N ILE A 201 11.35 -7.72 -16.79
CA ILE A 201 11.47 -6.42 -16.13
C ILE A 201 12.93 -5.93 -16.18
N MET A 202 13.89 -6.80 -15.88
CA MET A 202 15.33 -6.49 -15.95
C MET A 202 15.74 -6.08 -17.37
N LEU A 203 15.33 -6.84 -18.39
CA LEU A 203 15.59 -6.49 -19.79
C LEU A 203 14.94 -5.15 -20.18
N TYR A 204 13.73 -4.86 -19.72
CA TYR A 204 13.05 -3.58 -19.97
C TYR A 204 13.77 -2.41 -19.30
N LEU A 205 14.13 -2.54 -18.01
CA LEU A 205 14.89 -1.54 -17.25
C LEU A 205 16.26 -1.27 -17.89
N GLN A 206 16.94 -2.30 -18.41
CA GLN A 206 18.21 -2.18 -19.14
C GLN A 206 18.05 -1.51 -20.51
N HIS A 207 16.95 -1.79 -21.22
CA HIS A 207 16.66 -1.17 -22.52
C HIS A 207 16.25 0.30 -22.42
N HIS A 208 15.73 0.71 -21.26
CA HIS A 208 15.24 2.07 -20.96
C HIS A 208 16.06 2.76 -19.86
N SER A 209 17.35 2.44 -19.72
CA SER A 209 18.19 2.96 -18.63
C SER A 209 18.25 4.49 -18.59
N GLU A 210 18.41 5.12 -19.76
CA GLU A 210 18.47 6.58 -19.91
C GLU A 210 17.08 7.25 -19.89
N ASP A 211 16.00 6.47 -20.07
CA ASP A 211 14.62 6.98 -20.12
C ASP A 211 13.94 6.98 -18.72
N LEU A 212 14.52 6.36 -17.69
CA LEU A 212 13.83 6.02 -16.44
C LEU A 212 14.26 6.85 -15.22
N GLU A 213 13.34 7.70 -14.75
CA GLU A 213 13.45 8.45 -13.49
C GLU A 213 12.68 7.81 -12.34
N ASN A 214 11.56 7.13 -12.61
CA ASN A 214 10.65 6.61 -11.59
C ASN A 214 10.31 5.13 -11.83
N VAL A 215 10.34 4.33 -10.76
CA VAL A 215 9.96 2.91 -10.80
C VAL A 215 8.99 2.59 -9.67
N GLU A 216 7.73 2.27 -10.02
CA GLU A 216 6.69 1.85 -9.07
C GLU A 216 6.46 0.34 -9.13
N LEU A 217 6.88 -0.35 -8.08
CA LEU A 217 6.69 -1.78 -7.86
C LEU A 217 5.80 -2.03 -6.63
N SER A 218 4.95 -1.06 -6.32
CA SER A 218 4.07 -1.05 -5.15
C SER A 218 3.00 -2.15 -5.21
N PHE A 219 2.79 -2.87 -4.09
CA PHE A 219 1.82 -3.97 -3.99
C PHE A 219 1.94 -5.07 -5.07
N THR A 220 3.16 -5.36 -5.53
CA THR A 220 3.46 -6.37 -6.57
C THR A 220 3.75 -7.79 -6.03
N GLU A 221 3.55 -7.98 -4.72
CA GLU A 221 3.95 -9.19 -3.96
C GLU A 221 5.48 -9.45 -3.92
N LEU A 222 6.32 -8.46 -4.23
CA LEU A 222 7.78 -8.59 -4.16
C LEU A 222 8.25 -9.13 -2.80
N THR A 223 9.07 -10.18 -2.85
CA THR A 223 9.81 -10.73 -1.70
C THR A 223 11.25 -10.23 -1.71
N ASP A 224 11.95 -10.39 -0.58
CA ASP A 224 13.38 -10.07 -0.46
C ASP A 224 14.21 -10.70 -1.60
N GLU A 225 13.97 -11.99 -1.92
CA GLU A 225 14.64 -12.71 -3.00
C GLU A 225 14.41 -12.04 -4.37
N MET A 226 13.16 -11.70 -4.69
CA MET A 226 12.80 -11.05 -5.95
C MET A 226 13.40 -9.65 -6.06
N PHE A 227 13.38 -8.88 -4.98
CA PHE A 227 13.97 -7.55 -4.94
C PHE A 227 15.48 -7.59 -5.13
N LEU A 228 16.17 -8.56 -4.51
CA LEU A 228 17.63 -8.72 -4.66
C LEU A 228 18.04 -9.19 -6.06
N HIS A 229 17.17 -9.87 -6.81
CA HIS A 229 17.39 -10.14 -8.25
C HIS A 229 17.24 -8.87 -9.11
N LEU A 230 16.32 -7.96 -8.77
CA LEU A 230 16.16 -6.67 -9.46
C LEU A 230 17.25 -5.65 -9.09
N MET A 231 17.76 -5.70 -7.86
CA MET A 231 18.64 -4.67 -7.28
C MET A 231 19.88 -4.34 -8.13
N PRO A 232 20.61 -5.28 -8.77
CA PRO A 232 21.74 -4.94 -9.63
C PRO A 232 21.36 -4.00 -10.76
N VAL A 233 20.23 -4.26 -11.43
CA VAL A 233 19.74 -3.44 -12.55
C VAL A 233 19.20 -2.10 -12.04
N LEU A 234 18.34 -2.11 -11.01
CA LEU A 234 17.82 -0.88 -10.40
C LEU A 234 18.94 0.05 -9.91
N SER A 235 20.01 -0.52 -9.35
CA SER A 235 21.16 0.25 -8.86
C SER A 235 22.03 0.85 -9.96
N ALA A 236 21.91 0.36 -11.20
CA ALA A 236 22.68 0.82 -12.35
C ALA A 236 21.95 1.87 -13.22
N LEU A 237 20.67 2.17 -12.92
CA LEU A 237 19.91 3.19 -13.65
C LEU A 237 20.50 4.59 -13.38
N PRO A 238 20.94 5.34 -14.41
CA PRO A 238 21.60 6.64 -14.23
C PRO A 238 20.66 7.73 -13.69
N HIS A 239 19.36 7.66 -14.00
CA HIS A 239 18.40 8.73 -13.69
C HIS A 239 17.34 8.36 -12.64
N LEU A 240 17.32 7.12 -12.15
CA LEU A 240 16.38 6.67 -11.13
C LEU A 240 16.47 7.55 -9.87
N SER A 241 15.42 8.33 -9.63
CA SER A 241 15.28 9.26 -8.50
C SER A 241 14.29 8.73 -7.46
N ASN A 242 13.15 8.18 -7.91
CA ASN A 242 12.08 7.67 -7.06
C ASN A 242 11.86 6.16 -7.25
N LEU A 243 11.92 5.38 -6.15
CA LEU A 243 11.63 3.95 -6.14
C LEU A 243 10.50 3.61 -5.15
N ALA A 244 9.31 3.30 -5.64
CA ALA A 244 8.19 2.90 -4.80
C ALA A 244 8.12 1.37 -4.68
N VAL A 245 8.26 0.83 -3.47
CA VAL A 245 8.21 -0.62 -3.16
C VAL A 245 7.32 -0.91 -1.96
N ASN A 246 6.35 -0.04 -1.69
CA ASN A 246 5.43 -0.17 -0.57
C ASN A 246 4.44 -1.34 -0.73
N GLY A 247 3.82 -1.77 0.37
CA GLY A 247 2.75 -2.79 0.35
C GLY A 247 3.19 -4.20 -0.06
N ASN A 248 4.49 -4.47 -0.11
CA ASN A 248 5.09 -5.73 -0.57
C ASN A 248 5.37 -6.70 0.58
N ARG A 249 6.09 -7.79 0.28
CA ARG A 249 6.52 -8.83 1.23
C ARG A 249 7.98 -8.62 1.67
N LEU A 250 8.48 -7.38 1.62
CA LEU A 250 9.87 -7.05 1.96
C LEU A 250 10.08 -6.98 3.48
N THR A 251 11.26 -7.40 3.94
CA THR A 251 11.69 -7.34 5.34
C THR A 251 12.85 -6.36 5.53
N LYS A 252 13.18 -6.04 6.79
CA LYS A 252 14.38 -5.27 7.17
C LYS A 252 15.71 -5.89 6.73
N SER A 253 15.71 -7.03 6.02
CA SER A 253 16.86 -7.54 5.28
C SER A 253 17.26 -6.57 4.16
N ILE A 254 16.33 -6.20 3.25
CA ILE A 254 16.66 -5.39 2.07
C ILE A 254 17.03 -3.94 2.43
N LEU A 255 16.62 -3.45 3.61
CA LEU A 255 17.10 -2.17 4.13
C LEU A 255 18.63 -2.16 4.28
N ARG A 256 19.24 -3.26 4.72
CA ARG A 256 20.70 -3.38 4.84
C ARG A 256 21.36 -3.43 3.46
N GLU A 257 20.81 -4.22 2.54
CA GLU A 257 21.36 -4.37 1.19
C GLU A 257 21.31 -3.06 0.38
N ILE A 258 20.20 -2.31 0.45
CA ILE A 258 20.11 -0.98 -0.18
C ILE A 258 21.04 0.03 0.53
N THR A 259 21.16 -0.01 1.86
CA THR A 259 22.10 0.84 2.62
C THR A 259 23.55 0.56 2.23
N GLU A 260 23.91 -0.71 2.00
CA GLU A 260 25.24 -1.12 1.56
C GLU A 260 25.50 -0.67 0.11
N ALA A 261 24.54 -0.88 -0.79
CA ALA A 261 24.61 -0.40 -2.16
C ALA A 261 24.81 1.13 -2.23
N LEU A 262 24.07 1.89 -1.44
CA LEU A 262 24.13 3.36 -1.38
C LEU A 262 25.50 3.93 -0.94
N LYS A 263 26.41 3.12 -0.38
CA LYS A 263 27.79 3.54 -0.07
C LYS A 263 28.64 3.74 -1.33
N ASP A 264 28.37 2.98 -2.39
CA ASP A 264 29.02 3.12 -3.68
C ASP A 264 28.35 4.27 -4.46
N PRO A 265 29.07 5.36 -4.81
CA PRO A 265 28.48 6.48 -5.54
C PRO A 265 28.05 6.12 -6.97
N LYS A 266 28.52 4.99 -7.52
CA LYS A 266 28.07 4.49 -8.84
C LYS A 266 26.74 3.74 -8.77
N LYS A 267 26.32 3.32 -7.57
CA LYS A 267 25.03 2.65 -7.35
C LYS A 267 23.99 3.68 -6.91
N PHE A 268 22.83 3.65 -7.54
CA PHE A 268 21.74 4.61 -7.30
C PHE A 268 22.27 6.07 -7.35
N PRO A 269 22.84 6.52 -8.48
CA PRO A 269 23.54 7.80 -8.57
C PRO A 269 22.61 9.00 -8.32
N CYS A 270 21.34 8.91 -8.71
CA CYS A 270 20.34 9.98 -8.57
C CYS A 270 19.22 9.67 -7.55
N MET A 271 19.23 8.53 -6.85
CA MET A 271 18.09 8.10 -6.02
C MET A 271 17.93 8.98 -4.77
N THR A 272 16.88 9.79 -4.76
CA THR A 272 16.56 10.75 -3.69
C THR A 272 15.51 10.21 -2.71
N TRP A 273 14.63 9.30 -3.18
CA TRP A 273 13.45 8.85 -2.44
C TRP A 273 13.15 7.36 -2.67
N VAL A 274 12.75 6.68 -1.60
CA VAL A 274 12.32 5.27 -1.64
C VAL A 274 11.15 5.08 -0.68
N ASP A 275 9.98 4.67 -1.18
CA ASP A 275 8.85 4.29 -0.33
C ASP A 275 8.90 2.80 0.01
N LEU A 276 9.07 2.52 1.29
CA LEU A 276 9.17 1.20 1.89
C LEU A 276 8.01 0.91 2.87
N GLY A 277 7.01 1.79 2.94
CA GLY A 277 5.86 1.66 3.84
C GLY A 277 5.01 0.40 3.59
N ASN A 278 4.15 0.04 4.55
CA ASN A 278 3.20 -1.07 4.44
C ASN A 278 3.83 -2.45 4.08
N ASN A 279 5.14 -2.64 4.33
CA ASN A 279 5.86 -3.91 4.14
C ASN A 279 5.77 -4.83 5.39
N VAL A 280 6.61 -5.87 5.53
CA VAL A 280 6.47 -6.91 6.57
C VAL A 280 6.90 -6.42 7.96
N ASP A 281 8.17 -6.04 8.11
CA ASP A 281 8.76 -5.57 9.39
C ASP A 281 9.67 -4.34 9.20
N ILE A 282 9.40 -3.59 8.13
CA ILE A 282 10.04 -2.32 7.78
C ILE A 282 9.17 -1.18 8.34
N PHE A 283 9.44 -0.79 9.58
CA PHE A 283 8.68 0.24 10.31
C PHE A 283 9.37 1.62 10.31
N SER A 284 10.69 1.66 10.13
CA SER A 284 11.45 2.91 10.08
C SER A 284 12.73 2.79 9.25
N LEU A 285 13.25 3.93 8.79
CA LEU A 285 14.46 4.02 7.98
C LEU A 285 15.71 4.28 8.83
N PRO A 286 16.79 3.46 8.74
CA PRO A 286 18.01 3.67 9.50
C PRO A 286 18.76 4.98 9.16
N GLN A 287 19.37 5.62 10.15
CA GLN A 287 20.18 6.83 9.93
C GLN A 287 21.24 6.71 8.81
N PRO A 288 21.98 5.59 8.64
CA PRO A 288 22.93 5.45 7.53
C PRO A 288 22.26 5.44 6.13
N PHE A 289 21.05 4.90 6.02
CA PHE A 289 20.24 4.92 4.79
C PHE A 289 19.84 6.36 4.46
N LEU A 290 19.24 7.05 5.44
CA LEU A 290 18.82 8.46 5.35
C LEU A 290 20.00 9.39 4.99
N VAL A 291 21.14 9.26 5.66
CA VAL A 291 22.35 10.04 5.35
C VAL A 291 22.88 9.76 3.93
N SER A 292 22.72 8.54 3.42
CA SER A 292 23.24 8.17 2.10
C SER A 292 22.31 8.60 0.96
N LEU A 293 20.98 8.58 1.16
CA LEU A 293 20.02 9.25 0.27
C LEU A 293 20.25 10.76 0.26
N LYS A 294 20.46 11.42 1.42
CA LYS A 294 20.66 12.88 1.47
C LYS A 294 21.87 13.33 0.64
N LYS A 295 22.91 12.50 0.51
CA LYS A 295 24.07 12.75 -0.37
C LYS A 295 23.73 12.71 -1.87
N ARG A 296 22.62 12.06 -2.27
CA ARG A 296 22.06 12.09 -3.62
C ARG A 296 21.11 13.28 -3.85
N CYS A 297 20.80 14.07 -2.81
CA CYS A 297 19.91 15.24 -2.87
C CYS A 297 20.63 16.61 -2.74
N PRO A 298 21.59 17.03 -3.60
CA PRO A 298 22.33 18.29 -3.40
C PRO A 298 21.49 19.57 -3.31
N LYS A 299 20.27 19.57 -3.87
CA LYS A 299 19.42 20.78 -4.04
C LYS A 299 18.31 20.94 -2.99
N GLN A 300 18.11 19.98 -2.09
CA GLN A 300 17.08 20.07 -1.05
C GLN A 300 17.68 19.84 0.34
N GLY A 301 17.50 20.81 1.23
CA GLY A 301 18.11 20.80 2.58
C GLY A 301 17.61 19.68 3.49
N ASN A 302 16.49 19.05 3.15
CA ASN A 302 15.86 17.94 3.86
C ASN A 302 15.74 16.71 2.97
N LEU A 303 15.69 15.53 3.61
CA LEU A 303 15.26 14.31 2.92
C LEU A 303 13.78 14.45 2.56
N PRO A 304 13.37 14.16 1.30
CA PRO A 304 11.97 14.16 0.95
C PRO A 304 11.22 13.21 1.87
N THR A 305 10.14 13.71 2.47
CA THR A 305 9.12 12.88 3.12
C THR A 305 8.46 12.01 2.04
N ILE A 306 7.55 11.12 2.45
CA ILE A 306 6.48 10.63 1.55
C ILE A 306 5.97 11.81 0.72
N LEU A 307 5.88 11.65 -0.60
CA LEU A 307 5.53 12.72 -1.53
C LEU A 307 4.19 13.36 -1.13
N GLU A 308 4.27 14.57 -0.57
CA GLU A 308 3.12 15.41 -0.36
C GLU A 308 2.58 15.79 -1.74
N PHE A 309 1.42 15.23 -2.11
CA PHE A 309 0.62 15.71 -3.23
C PHE A 309 0.04 17.07 -2.86
N GLY A 310 0.92 18.08 -2.83
CA GLY A 310 0.57 19.45 -2.54
C GLY A 310 -0.25 20.03 -3.67
N GLU A 311 -1.44 20.53 -3.35
CA GLU A 311 -2.20 21.45 -4.19
C GLU A 311 -1.49 22.82 -4.18
N GLY A 312 -0.29 22.85 -4.78
CA GLY A 312 0.75 23.88 -4.61
C GLY A 312 1.16 24.56 -5.91
N GLN A 313 0.20 24.82 -6.81
CA GLN A 313 0.38 25.65 -8.01
C GLN A 313 -0.71 26.72 -8.12
N LEU A 314 -0.86 27.53 -7.07
CA LEU A 314 -1.76 28.70 -7.05
C LEU A 314 -1.14 29.94 -6.34
N SER A 315 -0.35 29.76 -5.27
CA SER A 315 0.19 30.86 -4.46
C SER A 315 1.20 31.79 -5.15
N ASP A 316 1.89 31.29 -6.17
CA ASP A 316 3.04 31.97 -6.77
C ASP A 316 2.68 32.85 -7.98
N LEU A 317 1.39 32.89 -8.35
CA LEU A 317 0.87 33.72 -9.46
C LEU A 317 0.16 35.00 -8.99
N GLU A 318 -0.35 35.06 -7.75
CA GLU A 318 -1.08 36.23 -7.22
C GLU A 318 -0.18 37.38 -6.74
N ASN A 319 1.15 37.20 -6.74
CA ASN A 319 2.13 38.21 -6.30
C ASN A 319 2.87 38.91 -7.46
N GLN A 320 2.33 38.87 -8.69
CA GLN A 320 2.98 39.49 -9.87
C GLN A 320 2.03 40.26 -10.81
N ASP A 321 0.85 40.66 -10.34
CA ASP A 321 -0.05 41.57 -11.06
C ASP A 321 -0.42 42.77 -10.16
N GLY A 322 0.42 43.82 -10.21
CA GLY A 322 0.32 44.94 -9.27
C GLY A 322 1.35 46.06 -9.49
N SER A 323 1.80 46.28 -10.73
CA SER A 323 2.84 47.27 -11.02
C SER A 323 2.76 47.92 -12.40
N MET A 324 1.56 48.27 -12.88
CA MET A 324 1.34 49.23 -13.98
C MET A 324 0.00 49.96 -13.79
N GLU A 325 0.05 51.25 -13.46
CA GLU A 325 -0.90 52.34 -13.87
C GLU A 325 -0.76 53.57 -12.94
N SER A 326 0.25 54.41 -13.18
CA SER A 326 0.22 55.85 -12.82
C SER A 326 1.24 56.63 -13.67
N GLN A 327 0.84 57.10 -14.86
CA GLN A 327 1.62 58.05 -15.68
C GLN A 327 0.74 59.21 -16.14
N GLU A 328 0.43 60.11 -15.20
CA GLU A 328 -0.30 61.37 -15.36
C GLU A 328 0.02 62.18 -14.08
N GLU A 329 0.45 63.45 -14.08
CA GLU A 329 0.89 64.34 -15.15
C GLU A 329 2.13 65.14 -14.64
N GLN A 330 2.98 65.67 -15.52
CA GLN A 330 4.04 66.60 -15.09
C GLN A 330 4.33 67.72 -16.10
N SER A 331 3.43 68.69 -16.17
CA SER A 331 3.68 69.98 -16.82
C SER A 331 2.71 71.05 -16.32
N GLU A 332 3.17 71.96 -15.45
CA GLU A 332 2.98 73.41 -15.63
C GLU A 332 3.78 74.27 -14.63
N MET A 333 3.88 75.56 -15.00
CA MET A 333 4.52 76.73 -14.38
C MET A 333 4.65 76.72 -12.84
N ASP A 334 5.82 77.03 -12.27
CA ASP A 334 6.43 78.37 -12.18
C ASP A 334 5.56 79.42 -11.46
N PHE A 335 5.85 79.65 -10.16
CA PHE A 335 6.00 80.99 -9.60
C PHE A 335 6.81 80.92 -8.28
N GLY A 336 7.66 81.91 -8.01
CA GLY A 336 8.65 81.83 -6.92
C GLY A 336 8.50 82.84 -5.78
N THR A 337 9.26 82.63 -4.70
CA THR A 337 9.65 83.63 -3.67
C THR A 337 10.91 83.12 -2.97
N LYS A 338 12.10 83.69 -3.20
CA LYS A 338 12.67 84.93 -2.62
C LYS A 338 12.84 84.95 -1.09
N THR A 339 14.10 84.72 -0.68
CA THR A 339 14.90 85.49 0.32
C THR A 339 14.38 85.67 1.76
N LEU A 340 15.17 85.14 2.71
CA LEU A 340 15.70 85.77 3.95
C LEU A 340 16.65 84.71 4.58
N ASP A 341 17.98 84.73 4.52
CA ASP A 341 19.03 85.76 4.75
C ASP A 341 19.57 85.73 6.21
N SER A 342 20.89 85.86 6.35
CA SER A 342 21.75 85.62 7.55
C SER A 342 21.85 84.18 8.08
#